data_AF-A0A813XE32-F1
#
_entry.id   AF-A0A813XE32-F1
#
_cell.length_a   1.000
_cell.length_b   1.000
_cell.length_c   1.000
_cell.angle_alpha   90.00
_cell.angle_beta   90.00
_cell.angle_gamma   90.00
#
_symmetry.space_group_name_H-M   'P 1'
#
loop_
_entity.id
_entity.type
_entity.pdbx_description
1 polymer ?
#
loop_
_entity_poly.entity_id
_entity_poly.type
_entity_poly.pdbx_seq_one_letter_code
_entity_poly.pdbx_strand_id
1 'polypeptide(L)'
;MKTTKRHKFLMSEALLFRSCDKALREMVPLLKSLPLGGCAIEQDSELNTTSSGRLFCYLPMPADVMHGLSIHINGYFGLTDNRRDLKWLTTETYRDYDGKWNELLIKQVISRSYIKLIEYCTDHFNDSMMVYKCLPTIDLSCSKWYELLKPTYHEIANKPVVTCGRPETISIRSNCEQFGRY
;
A
#
# COMPACT_ATOMS: atom_id res chain seq x y z
N MET A 1 -23.63 -25.40 12.09
CA MET A 1 -23.00 -25.62 10.78
C MET A 1 -22.04 -24.46 10.54
N LYS A 2 -20.71 -24.66 10.54
CA LYS A 2 -19.77 -23.58 10.19
C LYS A 2 -19.85 -23.40 8.66
N THR A 3 -20.31 -22.24 8.22
CA THR A 3 -20.32 -21.89 6.79
C THR A 3 -18.92 -21.41 6.40
N THR A 4 -18.34 -22.00 5.36
CA THR A 4 -17.06 -21.57 4.80
C THR A 4 -17.34 -20.44 3.81
N LYS A 5 -16.87 -19.21 4.09
CA LYS A 5 -16.89 -18.10 3.13
C LYS A 5 -15.66 -18.22 2.22
N ARG A 6 -15.85 -18.10 0.91
CA ARG A 6 -14.76 -18.07 -0.08
C ARG A 6 -14.31 -16.62 -0.24
N HIS A 7 -13.00 -16.40 -0.18
CA HIS A 7 -12.38 -15.10 -0.37
C HIS A 7 -11.45 -15.17 -1.59
N LYS A 8 -11.37 -14.09 -2.38
CA LYS A 8 -10.46 -13.95 -3.52
C LYS A 8 -9.56 -12.74 -3.29
N PHE A 9 -8.27 -12.91 -3.57
CA PHE A 9 -7.26 -11.89 -3.38
C PHE A 9 -6.47 -11.63 -4.66
N LEU A 10 -6.19 -10.36 -4.91
CA LEU A 10 -5.14 -9.95 -5.85
C LEU A 10 -3.87 -9.75 -5.04
N MET A 11 -2.77 -10.31 -5.52
CA MET A 11 -1.49 -10.28 -4.81
C MET A 11 -0.40 -9.75 -5.74
N SER A 12 0.41 -8.85 -5.21
CA SER A 12 1.67 -8.42 -5.80
C SER A 12 2.79 -8.72 -4.81
N GLU A 13 3.92 -9.19 -5.31
CA GLU A 13 5.13 -9.42 -4.52
C GLU A 13 6.32 -8.75 -5.21
N ALA A 14 7.23 -8.21 -4.40
CA ALA A 14 8.46 -7.61 -4.84
C ALA A 14 9.65 -8.22 -4.12
N LEU A 15 10.66 -8.63 -4.89
CA LEU A 15 11.99 -9.00 -4.43
C LEU A 15 13.00 -8.03 -5.05
N LEU A 16 13.69 -7.25 -4.24
CA LEU A 16 14.64 -6.25 -4.75
C LEU A 16 16.08 -6.60 -4.39
N PHE A 17 16.81 -7.22 -5.31
CA PHE A 17 18.22 -7.53 -5.05
C PHE A 17 19.20 -6.51 -5.65
N ARG A 18 19.06 -6.19 -6.94
CA ARG A 18 20.01 -5.31 -7.66
C ARG A 18 19.54 -3.86 -7.77
N SER A 19 18.23 -3.63 -7.71
CA SER A 19 17.58 -2.34 -7.96
C SER A 19 17.12 -1.62 -6.68
N CYS A 20 17.56 -2.07 -5.51
CA CYS A 20 17.36 -1.39 -4.23
C CYS A 20 18.58 -0.52 -3.88
N ASP A 21 18.35 0.46 -3.03
CA ASP A 21 19.40 1.35 -2.53
C ASP A 21 20.51 0.55 -1.87
N LYS A 22 21.73 1.08 -1.99
CA LYS A 22 22.94 0.51 -1.36
C LYS A 22 22.72 0.17 0.12
N ALA A 23 22.01 1.04 0.85
CA ALA A 23 21.70 0.83 2.26
C ALA A 23 20.88 -0.45 2.52
N LEU A 24 19.87 -0.77 1.71
CA LEU A 24 19.09 -2.00 1.89
C LEU A 24 19.92 -3.23 1.55
N ARG A 25 20.76 -3.15 0.52
CA ARG A 25 21.65 -4.25 0.10
C ARG A 25 22.69 -4.60 1.17
N GLU A 26 23.24 -3.60 1.85
CA GLU A 26 24.21 -3.79 2.92
C GLU A 26 23.59 -4.49 4.15
N MET A 27 22.28 -4.35 4.35
CA MET A 27 21.55 -4.97 5.46
C MET A 27 21.26 -6.46 5.25
N VAL A 28 21.11 -6.90 3.99
CA VAL A 28 20.84 -8.31 3.64
C VAL A 28 21.80 -9.30 4.30
N PRO A 29 23.14 -9.15 4.19
CA PRO A 29 24.07 -10.06 4.85
C PRO A 29 24.07 -9.90 6.38
N LEU A 30 23.79 -8.71 6.90
CA LEU A 30 23.79 -8.43 8.35
C LEU A 30 22.63 -9.15 9.05
N LEU A 31 21.44 -9.10 8.45
CA LEU A 31 20.22 -9.69 9.01
C LEU A 31 19.94 -11.11 8.51
N LYS A 32 20.67 -11.56 7.49
CA LYS A 32 20.45 -12.84 6.78
C LYS A 32 19.04 -12.92 6.20
N SER A 33 18.55 -11.79 5.70
CA SER A 33 17.17 -11.61 5.26
C SER A 33 17.11 -11.04 3.86
N LEU A 34 16.27 -11.64 3.03
CA LEU A 34 16.04 -11.12 1.69
C LEU A 34 15.02 -9.97 1.73
N PRO A 35 15.22 -8.92 0.91
CA PRO A 35 14.32 -7.77 0.82
C PRO A 35 13.09 -8.15 -0.03
N LEU A 36 12.29 -9.03 0.56
CA LEU A 36 11.07 -9.59 -0.01
C LEU A 36 9.87 -9.06 0.77
N GLY A 37 8.85 -8.66 0.02
CA GLY A 37 7.57 -8.28 0.59
C GLY A 37 6.51 -8.10 -0.48
N GLY A 38 5.25 -8.09 -0.06
CA GLY A 38 4.12 -8.08 -0.96
C GLY A 38 2.90 -7.40 -0.37
N CYS A 39 1.98 -7.07 -1.26
CA CYS A 39 0.70 -6.47 -0.94
C CYS A 39 -0.41 -7.34 -1.51
N ALA A 40 -1.53 -7.45 -0.80
CA ALA A 40 -2.71 -8.13 -1.32
C ALA A 40 -3.98 -7.35 -1.00
N ILE A 41 -4.96 -7.40 -1.90
CA ILE A 41 -6.27 -6.82 -1.65
C ILE A 41 -7.36 -7.85 -1.92
N GLU A 42 -8.37 -7.86 -1.07
CA GLU A 42 -9.56 -8.67 -1.24
C GLU A 42 -10.47 -8.07 -2.33
N GLN A 43 -10.83 -8.90 -3.31
CA GLN A 43 -11.67 -8.52 -4.44
C GLN A 43 -13.18 -8.55 -4.09
N ASP A 44 -13.61 -9.52 -3.28
CA ASP A 44 -15.02 -9.79 -3.01
C ASP A 44 -15.52 -9.12 -1.70
N SER A 45 -14.83 -8.09 -1.20
CA SER A 45 -15.29 -7.41 0.03
C SER A 45 -16.63 -6.73 -0.22
N GLU A 46 -17.61 -6.97 0.65
CA GLU A 46 -18.86 -6.21 0.63
C GLU A 46 -18.53 -4.72 0.76
N LEU A 47 -19.08 -3.89 -0.14
CA LEU A 47 -18.80 -2.45 -0.29
C LEU A 47 -18.96 -1.62 1.00
N ASN A 48 -19.64 -2.16 2.01
CA ASN A 48 -19.88 -1.53 3.31
C ASN A 48 -18.97 -2.04 4.43
N THR A 49 -18.04 -2.94 4.12
CA THR A 49 -17.03 -3.43 5.06
C THR A 49 -15.69 -2.85 4.67
N THR A 50 -15.25 -1.82 5.37
CA THR A 50 -13.85 -1.41 5.38
C THR A 50 -13.06 -2.52 6.09
N SER A 51 -12.75 -3.60 5.38
CA SER A 51 -11.84 -4.61 5.90
C SER A 51 -10.48 -3.94 6.05
N SER A 52 -10.13 -3.61 7.29
CA SER A 52 -8.79 -3.13 7.62
C SER A 52 -7.79 -4.19 7.14
N GLY A 53 -6.82 -3.74 6.38
CA GLY A 53 -5.70 -4.55 5.96
C GLY A 53 -5.01 -5.18 7.16
N ARG A 54 -4.39 -6.33 6.91
CA ARG A 54 -3.67 -7.08 7.93
C ARG A 54 -2.21 -7.11 7.60
N LEU A 55 -1.40 -7.03 8.65
CA LEU A 55 0.02 -7.20 8.57
C LEU A 55 0.41 -8.66 8.78
N PHE A 56 1.35 -9.12 7.96
CA PHE A 56 1.94 -10.44 8.02
C PHE A 56 3.46 -10.31 8.08
N CYS A 57 4.06 -11.19 8.87
CA CYS A 57 5.49 -11.46 8.84
C CYS A 57 5.66 -12.98 8.82
N TYR A 58 5.41 -13.60 7.66
CA TYR A 58 5.17 -15.04 7.45
C TYR A 58 3.95 -15.62 8.15
N LEU A 59 3.64 -15.13 9.35
CA LEU A 59 2.42 -15.42 10.09
C LEU A 59 1.59 -14.13 10.26
N PRO A 60 0.26 -14.26 10.44
CA PRO A 60 -0.59 -13.11 10.74
C PRO A 60 -0.14 -12.47 12.05
N MET A 61 0.13 -11.17 12.02
CA MET A 61 0.37 -10.41 13.24
C MET A 61 -0.90 -10.32 14.09
N PRO A 62 -0.77 -10.01 15.39
CA PRO A 62 -1.91 -9.81 16.27
C PRO A 62 -2.92 -8.83 15.67
N ALA A 63 -4.21 -9.11 15.84
CA ALA A 63 -5.29 -8.35 15.21
C ALA A 63 -5.45 -6.92 15.79
N ASP A 64 -4.74 -6.59 16.85
CA ASP A 64 -4.60 -5.24 17.40
C ASP A 64 -3.57 -4.38 16.65
N VAL A 65 -2.71 -4.99 15.82
CA VAL A 65 -1.74 -4.27 14.98
C VAL A 65 -2.42 -3.76 13.72
N MET A 66 -2.75 -2.47 13.71
CA MET A 66 -3.41 -1.79 12.60
C MET A 66 -2.45 -0.84 11.90
N HIS A 67 -2.40 -0.92 10.57
CA HIS A 67 -1.67 0.02 9.73
C HIS A 67 -2.59 1.00 8.97
N GLY A 68 -3.92 0.86 9.11
CA GLY A 68 -4.90 1.80 8.58
C GLY A 68 -5.07 1.79 7.06
N LEU A 69 -4.52 0.79 6.34
CA LEU A 69 -4.69 0.65 4.89
C LEU A 69 -5.66 -0.49 4.60
N SER A 70 -6.38 -0.43 3.47
CA SER A 70 -7.31 -1.46 2.99
C SER A 70 -6.63 -2.71 2.42
N ILE A 71 -5.30 -2.73 2.38
CA ILE A 71 -4.50 -3.80 1.79
C ILE A 71 -3.77 -4.63 2.84
N HIS A 72 -3.67 -5.93 2.63
CA HIS A 72 -2.77 -6.78 3.38
C HIS A 72 -1.32 -6.51 2.97
N ILE A 73 -0.41 -6.53 3.94
CA ILE A 73 1.03 -6.33 3.71
C ILE A 73 1.78 -7.50 4.33
N ASN A 74 2.71 -8.09 3.57
CA ASN A 74 3.61 -9.13 4.04
C ASN A 74 5.06 -8.74 3.77
N GLY A 75 5.97 -9.15 4.66
CA GLY A 75 7.40 -8.96 4.47
C GLY A 75 8.22 -9.63 5.56
N TYR A 76 9.53 -9.76 5.34
CA TYR A 76 10.46 -10.18 6.40
C TYR A 76 10.65 -9.01 7.37
N PHE A 77 9.73 -8.76 8.30
CA PHE A 77 9.86 -7.63 9.21
C PHE A 77 10.63 -8.00 10.50
N GLY A 78 11.44 -7.07 10.99
CA GLY A 78 11.93 -7.09 12.36
C GLY A 78 10.79 -6.81 13.33
N LEU A 79 10.66 -7.62 14.38
CA LEU A 79 9.58 -7.50 15.37
C LEU A 79 10.14 -6.96 16.69
N THR A 80 9.24 -6.42 17.52
CA THR A 80 9.54 -6.14 18.93
C THR A 80 9.86 -7.43 19.70
N ASP A 81 10.48 -7.33 20.88
CA ASP A 81 10.88 -8.50 21.68
C ASP A 81 9.70 -9.42 22.06
N ASN A 82 8.55 -8.81 22.37
CA ASN A 82 7.31 -9.55 22.64
C ASN A 82 6.66 -10.11 21.35
N ARG A 83 7.22 -9.80 20.18
CA ARG A 83 6.76 -10.21 18.84
C ARG A 83 5.32 -9.84 18.54
N ARG A 84 4.82 -8.77 19.16
CA ARG A 84 3.45 -8.29 19.01
C ARG A 84 3.32 -7.06 18.12
N ASP A 85 4.42 -6.43 17.71
CA ASP A 85 4.41 -5.29 16.79
C ASP A 85 5.69 -5.29 15.93
N LEU A 86 5.71 -4.47 14.89
CA LEU A 86 6.92 -4.18 14.13
C LEU A 86 7.88 -3.34 14.96
N LYS A 87 9.17 -3.56 14.74
CA LYS A 87 10.20 -2.67 15.26
C LYS A 87 10.25 -1.40 14.40
N TRP A 88 10.22 -0.24 15.05
CA TRP A 88 10.30 1.05 14.39
C TRP A 88 11.48 1.83 14.93
N LEU A 89 12.15 2.60 14.07
CA LEU A 89 13.17 3.53 14.53
C LEU A 89 12.53 4.63 15.38
N THR A 90 13.18 4.94 16.49
CA THR A 90 12.91 6.11 17.32
C THR A 90 14.17 6.98 17.38
N THR A 91 14.06 8.15 17.99
CA THR A 91 15.20 9.05 18.23
C THR A 91 16.34 8.38 19.01
N GLU A 92 16.03 7.36 19.80
CA GLU A 92 16.98 6.64 20.66
C GLU A 92 17.53 5.35 20.01
N THR A 93 16.82 4.79 19.02
CA THR A 93 17.15 3.49 18.41
C THR A 93 17.69 3.59 16.98
N TYR A 94 18.25 4.73 16.57
CA TYR A 94 18.77 4.95 15.20
C TYR A 94 19.85 3.95 14.74
N ARG A 95 20.49 3.21 15.66
CA ARG A 95 21.47 2.15 15.39
C ARG A 95 20.86 0.75 15.28
N ASP A 96 19.54 0.63 15.48
CA ASP A 96 18.83 -0.63 15.45
C ASP A 96 18.66 -1.12 14.01
N TYR A 97 19.35 -2.21 13.68
CA TYR A 97 19.34 -2.76 12.34
C TYR A 97 17.94 -3.23 11.91
N ASP A 98 17.14 -3.78 12.82
CA ASP A 98 15.80 -4.29 12.50
C ASP A 98 14.83 -3.14 12.17
N GLY A 99 14.89 -2.05 12.94
CA GLY A 99 14.07 -0.86 12.69
C GLY A 99 14.42 -0.20 11.36
N LYS A 100 15.73 -0.05 11.10
CA LYS A 100 16.22 0.49 9.82
C LYS A 100 15.85 -0.40 8.64
N TRP A 101 15.93 -1.71 8.84
CA TRP A 101 15.49 -2.67 7.84
C TRP A 101 14.01 -2.52 7.51
N ASN A 102 13.14 -2.42 8.51
CA ASN A 102 11.70 -2.23 8.29
C ASN A 102 11.40 -0.95 7.52
N GLU A 103 12.04 0.17 7.87
CA GLU A 103 11.86 1.44 7.15
C GLU A 103 12.24 1.30 5.67
N LEU A 104 13.41 0.73 5.38
CA LEU A 104 13.88 0.52 4.01
C LEU A 104 13.01 -0.48 3.24
N LEU A 105 12.57 -1.55 3.90
CA LEU A 105 11.71 -2.58 3.32
C LEU A 105 10.36 -1.96 2.91
N ILE A 106 9.73 -1.20 3.80
CA ILE A 106 8.47 -0.50 3.53
C ILE A 106 8.63 0.49 2.38
N LYS A 107 9.65 1.33 2.46
CA LYS A 107 9.90 2.43 1.51
C LYS A 107 10.26 1.96 0.12
N GLN A 108 10.99 0.86 -0.02
CA GLN A 108 11.53 0.42 -1.31
C GLN A 108 10.84 -0.80 -1.87
N VAL A 109 10.54 -1.81 -1.05
CA VAL A 109 9.99 -3.10 -1.50
C VAL A 109 8.47 -3.05 -1.49
N ILE A 110 7.88 -2.73 -0.33
CA ILE A 110 6.42 -2.73 -0.18
C ILE A 110 5.79 -1.64 -1.05
N SER A 111 6.37 -0.44 -1.11
CA SER A 111 5.88 0.64 -1.99
C SER A 111 5.78 0.22 -3.45
N ARG A 112 6.84 -0.41 -4.00
CA ARG A 112 6.84 -0.91 -5.39
C ARG A 112 5.81 -1.99 -5.60
N SER A 113 5.67 -2.91 -4.65
CA SER A 113 4.62 -3.93 -4.72
C SER A 113 3.23 -3.31 -4.68
N TYR A 114 3.03 -2.28 -3.87
CA TYR A 114 1.75 -1.60 -3.76
C TYR A 114 1.39 -0.82 -5.02
N ILE A 115 2.36 -0.09 -5.59
CA ILE A 115 2.19 0.62 -6.86
C ILE A 115 1.78 -0.36 -7.97
N LYS A 116 2.47 -1.50 -8.08
CA LYS A 116 2.12 -2.55 -9.07
C LYS A 116 0.73 -3.12 -8.85
N LEU A 117 0.32 -3.31 -7.60
CA LEU A 117 -1.02 -3.76 -7.27
C LEU A 117 -2.07 -2.76 -7.76
N ILE A 118 -1.82 -1.46 -7.54
CA ILE A 118 -2.71 -0.38 -7.97
C ILE A 118 -2.76 -0.27 -9.50
N GLU A 119 -1.62 -0.37 -10.18
CA GLU A 119 -1.53 -0.41 -11.66
C GLU A 119 -2.32 -1.59 -12.21
N TYR A 120 -2.08 -2.79 -11.68
CA TYR A 120 -2.82 -3.97 -12.08
C TYR A 120 -4.33 -3.78 -11.91
N CYS A 121 -4.74 -3.20 -10.78
CA CYS A 121 -6.14 -2.92 -10.53
C CYS A 121 -6.73 -1.91 -11.52
N THR A 122 -5.96 -0.88 -11.88
CA THR A 122 -6.37 0.15 -12.85
C THR A 122 -6.52 -0.45 -14.25
N ASP A 123 -5.60 -1.32 -14.66
CA ASP A 123 -5.58 -1.89 -16.00
C ASP A 123 -6.62 -3.00 -16.21
N HIS A 124 -6.98 -3.73 -15.16
CA HIS A 124 -7.80 -4.94 -15.26
C HIS A 124 -9.22 -4.79 -14.71
N PHE A 125 -9.53 -3.74 -13.95
CA PHE A 125 -10.89 -3.48 -13.45
C PHE A 125 -11.44 -2.18 -14.01
N ASN A 126 -12.54 -2.29 -14.77
CA ASN A 126 -13.35 -1.14 -15.18
C ASN A 126 -14.14 -0.54 -14.01
N ASP A 127 -14.25 -1.25 -12.89
CA ASP A 127 -14.88 -0.75 -11.68
C ASP A 127 -13.94 0.20 -10.94
N SER A 128 -14.22 1.50 -11.06
CA SER A 128 -13.49 2.54 -10.36
C SER A 128 -13.47 2.35 -8.84
N MET A 129 -14.47 1.66 -8.28
CA MET A 129 -14.54 1.40 -6.84
C MET A 129 -13.40 0.52 -6.34
N MET A 130 -13.00 -0.51 -7.10
CA MET A 130 -11.87 -1.36 -6.74
C MET A 130 -10.56 -0.56 -6.75
N VAL A 131 -10.39 0.32 -7.73
CA VAL A 131 -9.22 1.21 -7.83
C VAL A 131 -9.19 2.17 -6.65
N TYR A 132 -10.30 2.83 -6.32
CA TYR A 132 -10.39 3.73 -5.17
C TYR A 132 -10.16 3.01 -3.84
N LYS A 133 -10.64 1.77 -3.70
CA LYS A 133 -10.37 0.94 -2.53
C LYS A 133 -8.89 0.60 -2.39
N CYS A 134 -8.19 0.38 -3.51
CA CYS A 134 -6.75 0.13 -3.53
C CYS A 134 -5.92 1.38 -3.28
N LEU A 135 -6.48 2.59 -3.45
CA LEU A 135 -5.73 3.80 -3.17
C LEU A 135 -5.48 3.91 -1.66
N PRO A 136 -4.26 4.28 -1.26
CA PRO A 136 -4.00 4.56 0.14
C PRO A 136 -4.95 5.66 0.59
N THR A 137 -5.83 5.36 1.55
CA THR A 137 -6.63 6.35 2.25
C THR A 137 -5.96 6.57 3.60
N ILE A 138 -5.61 7.81 3.89
CA ILE A 138 -4.88 8.14 5.10
C ILE A 138 -5.88 8.21 6.26
N ASP A 139 -5.75 7.30 7.21
CA ASP A 139 -6.06 7.64 8.59
C ASP A 139 -4.82 8.34 9.18
N LEU A 140 -4.96 9.64 9.49
CA LEU A 140 -3.90 10.50 10.02
C LEU A 140 -3.37 10.02 11.38
N SER A 141 -4.02 9.03 11.99
CA SER A 141 -3.61 8.42 13.26
C SER A 141 -2.35 7.56 13.18
N CYS A 142 -1.98 7.01 12.00
CA CYS A 142 -0.88 6.04 11.86
C CYS A 142 0.36 6.63 11.14
N SER A 143 1.11 7.47 11.85
CA SER A 143 2.25 8.24 11.30
C SER A 143 3.37 7.39 10.69
N LYS A 144 3.55 6.14 11.15
CA LYS A 144 4.69 5.29 10.82
C LYS A 144 4.68 4.76 9.38
N TRP A 145 3.50 4.63 8.78
CA TRP A 145 3.34 4.11 7.41
C TRP A 145 3.49 5.21 6.35
N TYR A 146 3.79 6.45 6.74
CA TYR A 146 4.03 7.54 5.80
C TYR A 146 5.19 7.26 4.84
N GLU A 147 6.21 6.51 5.28
CA GLU A 147 7.33 6.07 4.42
C GLU A 147 6.89 5.15 3.28
N LEU A 148 5.75 4.47 3.40
CA LEU A 148 5.14 3.73 2.30
C LEU A 148 4.47 4.70 1.32
N LEU A 149 3.75 5.68 1.85
CA LEU A 149 2.84 6.54 1.08
C LEU A 149 3.59 7.53 0.20
N LYS A 150 4.65 8.15 0.72
CA LYS A 150 5.41 9.16 -0.02
C LYS A 150 5.92 8.65 -1.39
N PRO A 151 6.65 7.52 -1.49
CA PRO A 151 7.05 6.99 -2.79
C PRO A 151 5.85 6.52 -3.62
N THR A 152 4.83 5.94 -2.97
CA THR A 152 3.63 5.44 -3.65
C THR A 152 2.87 6.56 -4.37
N TYR A 153 2.53 7.65 -3.69
CA TYR A 153 1.85 8.79 -4.31
C TYR A 153 2.74 9.53 -5.31
N HIS A 154 4.03 9.68 -5.02
CA HIS A 154 4.95 10.31 -5.97
C HIS A 154 4.95 9.59 -7.31
N GLU A 155 4.90 8.25 -7.30
CA GLU A 155 4.90 7.46 -8.52
C GLU A 155 3.52 7.38 -9.18
N ILE A 156 2.45 7.26 -8.40
CA ILE A 156 1.06 7.17 -8.91
C ILE A 156 0.57 8.50 -9.47
N ALA A 157 0.99 9.64 -8.93
CA ALA A 157 0.59 10.96 -9.43
C ALA A 157 0.98 11.18 -10.90
N ASN A 158 1.96 10.45 -11.40
CA ASN A 158 2.42 10.49 -12.79
C ASN A 158 1.78 9.41 -13.68
N LYS A 159 0.80 8.65 -13.17
CA LYS A 159 0.17 7.52 -13.85
C LYS A 159 -1.35 7.74 -13.99
N PRO A 160 -2.01 7.16 -15.01
CA PRO A 160 -3.46 7.33 -15.24
C PRO A 160 -4.30 6.46 -14.28
N VAL A 161 -4.01 6.51 -12.99
CA VAL A 161 -4.65 5.68 -11.95
C VAL A 161 -5.97 6.30 -11.48
N VAL A 162 -6.12 7.62 -11.57
CA VAL A 162 -7.37 8.30 -11.23
C VAL A 162 -8.26 8.33 -12.45
N THR A 163 -9.16 7.36 -12.56
CA THR A 163 -10.25 7.40 -13.54
C THR A 163 -11.41 8.18 -12.91
N CYS A 164 -11.49 9.47 -13.24
CA CYS A 164 -12.77 10.16 -13.09
C CYS A 164 -13.70 9.48 -14.10
N GLY A 165 -14.57 8.57 -13.63
CA GLY A 165 -15.59 7.98 -14.48
C GLY A 165 -16.26 9.12 -15.22
N ARG A 166 -16.41 9.01 -16.56
CA ARG A 166 -17.23 9.97 -17.30
C ARG A 166 -18.57 10.06 -16.56
N PRO A 167 -18.95 11.18 -15.94
CA PRO A 167 -20.36 11.48 -15.95
C PRO A 167 -20.67 11.66 -17.44
N GLU A 168 -21.73 11.02 -17.90
CA GLU A 168 -22.35 11.23 -19.20
C GLU A 168 -22.01 12.61 -19.78
N THR A 169 -21.58 12.64 -21.04
CA THR A 169 -21.34 13.82 -21.86
C THR A 169 -22.22 15.00 -21.44
N ILE A 170 -21.75 15.82 -20.48
CA ILE A 170 -22.26 17.17 -20.34
C ILE A 170 -21.64 17.86 -21.53
N SER A 171 -22.39 17.89 -22.62
CA SER A 171 -22.16 18.87 -23.66
C SER A 171 -22.26 20.21 -22.97
N ILE A 172 -21.14 20.77 -22.54
CA ILE A 172 -21.02 22.19 -22.34
C ILE A 172 -21.15 22.74 -23.75
N ARG A 173 -22.41 22.95 -24.20
CA ARG A 173 -22.65 23.88 -25.29
C ARG A 173 -22.09 25.19 -24.78
N SER A 174 -20.95 25.55 -25.34
CA SER A 174 -20.36 26.86 -25.22
C SER A 174 -21.40 27.88 -25.68
N ASN A 175 -22.18 28.41 -24.73
CA ASN A 175 -22.74 29.75 -24.88
C ASN A 175 -21.63 30.74 -24.50
N CYS A 176 -20.57 30.75 -25.31
CA CYS A 176 -19.72 31.92 -25.47
C CYS A 176 -20.40 32.80 -26.51
N GLU A 177 -21.47 33.48 -26.13
CA GLU A 177 -21.97 34.68 -26.79
C GLU A 177 -23.07 35.28 -25.90
N GLN A 178 -23.04 36.61 -25.76
CA GLN A 178 -23.94 37.45 -24.95
C GLN A 178 -23.55 37.69 -23.48
N PHE A 179 -22.36 38.22 -23.24
CA PHE A 179 -22.24 39.36 -22.33
C PHE A 179 -21.33 40.40 -22.96
N GLY A 180 -21.92 41.17 -23.87
CA GLY A 180 -21.38 42.41 -24.41
C GLY A 180 -22.55 43.32 -24.74
N ARG A 181 -22.59 44.49 -24.08
CA ARG A 181 -23.65 45.53 -24.08
C ARG A 181 -24.82 45.13 -23.17
N TYR A 182 -25.11 45.86 -22.09
CA TYR A 182 -25.23 47.31 -21.93
C TYR A 182 -24.64 47.80 -20.60
#